data_AF-A0A7J0ED11-F1
#
_entry.id   AF-A0A7J0ED11-F1
#
_cell.length_a   1.000
_cell.length_b   1.000
_cell.length_c   1.000
_cell.angle_alpha   90.00
_cell.angle_beta   90.00
_cell.angle_gamma   90.00
#
_symmetry.space_group_name_H-M   'P 1'
#
loop_
_entity.id
_entity.type
_entity.pdbx_description
1 polymer ?
#
loop_
_entity_poly.entity_id
_entity_poly.type
_entity_poly.pdbx_seq_one_letter_code
_entity_poly.pdbx_strand_id
1 'polypeptide(L)'
;MKPVQPNSGLMSLMNPSNLPPAQAPSPVLTEGDVVEPPLPTVLEKGPTSDTGNETTPPALSPRNGQPKALVCNFFSYLAVPIASTLALF
;
A
#
# COMPACT_ATOMS: atom_id res chain seq x y z
N MET A 1 11.39 -10.51 -13.15
CA MET A 1 12.07 -9.66 -12.14
C MET A 1 12.67 -10.57 -11.09
N LYS A 2 13.89 -10.31 -10.62
CA LYS A 2 14.48 -11.09 -9.50
C LYS A 2 14.13 -10.40 -8.18
N PRO A 3 13.76 -11.14 -7.12
CA PRO A 3 13.53 -10.57 -5.81
C PRO A 3 14.77 -9.81 -5.31
N VAL A 4 14.55 -8.63 -4.76
CA VAL A 4 15.61 -7.85 -4.10
C VAL A 4 15.97 -8.56 -2.80
N GLN A 5 17.26 -8.81 -2.60
CA GLN A 5 17.75 -9.46 -1.38
C GLN A 5 17.56 -8.52 -0.18
N PRO A 6 17.21 -9.05 1.01
CA PRO A 6 17.17 -8.26 2.24
C PRO A 6 18.50 -7.51 2.43
N ASN A 7 18.42 -6.27 2.90
CA ASN A 7 19.57 -5.40 3.16
C ASN A 7 20.47 -5.09 1.94
N SER A 8 20.02 -5.35 0.71
CA SER A 8 20.75 -4.95 -0.50
C SER A 8 20.46 -3.49 -0.91
N GLY A 9 21.41 -2.85 -1.58
CA GLY A 9 21.28 -1.48 -2.09
C GLY A 9 21.54 -0.41 -1.03
N LEU A 10 20.65 0.58 -0.93
CA LEU A 10 20.86 1.77 -0.10
C LEU A 10 21.03 1.44 1.39
N MET A 11 20.31 0.43 1.90
CA MET A 11 20.43 -0.02 3.29
C MET A 11 21.84 -0.57 3.59
N SER A 12 22.54 -1.16 2.62
CA SER A 12 23.93 -1.64 2.82
C SER A 12 24.94 -0.50 2.94
N LEU A 13 24.61 0.70 2.46
CA LEU A 13 25.47 1.89 2.51
C LEU A 13 25.22 2.74 3.76
N MET A 14 24.15 2.44 4.51
CA MET A 14 23.73 3.21 5.67
C MET A 14 24.52 2.76 6.91
N ASN A 15 24.89 3.70 7.78
CA ASN A 15 25.51 3.37 9.06
C ASN A 15 24.57 2.44 9.86
N PRO A 16 25.07 1.34 10.47
CA PRO A 16 24.26 0.42 11.27
C PRO A 16 23.40 1.09 12.35
N SER A 17 23.87 2.19 12.95
CA SER A 17 23.13 2.94 13.96
C SER A 17 21.91 3.69 13.41
N ASN A 18 21.86 3.92 12.09
CA ASN A 18 20.76 4.58 11.40
C ASN A 18 19.79 3.57 10.76
N LEU A 19 20.11 2.28 10.80
CA LEU A 19 19.20 1.25 10.34
C LEU A 19 18.00 1.17 11.27
N PRO A 20 16.79 0.91 10.73
CA PRO A 20 15.66 0.60 11.58
C PRO A 20 15.98 -0.63 12.44
N PRO A 21 15.39 -0.75 13.63
CA PRO A 21 15.55 -1.93 14.46
C PRO A 21 15.26 -3.20 13.66
N ALA A 22 16.18 -4.17 13.71
CA ALA A 22 16.01 -5.45 13.04
C ALA A 22 14.86 -6.28 13.67
N GLN A 23 14.55 -6.01 14.95
CA GLN A 23 13.43 -6.62 15.64
C GLN A 23 12.12 -5.99 15.18
N ALA A 24 11.19 -6.84 14.74
CA ALA A 24 9.83 -6.42 14.43
C ALA A 24 9.16 -5.83 15.68
N PRO A 25 8.22 -4.87 15.52
CA PRO A 25 7.40 -4.41 16.63
C PRO A 25 6.71 -5.58 17.32
N SER A 26 6.73 -5.60 18.65
CA SER A 26 5.96 -6.56 19.45
C SER A 26 4.59 -5.94 19.76
N PRO A 27 3.52 -6.28 19.00
CA PRO A 27 2.20 -5.76 19.30
C PRO A 27 1.76 -6.24 20.68
N VAL A 28 1.10 -5.36 21.44
CA VAL A 28 0.45 -5.73 22.70
C VAL A 28 -0.87 -6.40 22.34
N LEU A 29 -0.80 -7.67 21.93
CA LEU A 29 -1.99 -8.47 21.67
C LEU A 29 -2.52 -9.01 23.00
N THR A 30 -3.77 -8.70 23.30
CA THR A 30 -4.53 -9.32 24.37
C THR A 30 -5.34 -10.49 23.82
N GLU A 31 -5.85 -11.35 24.71
CA GLU A 31 -6.73 -12.45 24.30
C GLU A 31 -7.95 -11.93 23.51
N GLY A 32 -8.45 -10.74 23.84
CA GLY A 32 -9.55 -10.09 23.10
C GLY A 32 -9.18 -9.62 21.69
N ASP A 33 -7.89 -9.41 21.39
CA ASP A 33 -7.43 -8.99 20.05
C ASP A 33 -7.26 -10.16 19.08
N VAL A 34 -7.25 -11.40 19.60
CA VAL A 34 -7.01 -12.63 18.82
C VAL A 34 -8.24 -13.54 18.80
N VAL A 35 -9.09 -13.46 19.82
CA VAL A 35 -10.27 -14.31 19.94
C VAL A 35 -11.46 -13.64 19.25
N GLU A 36 -11.92 -14.27 18.17
CA GLU A 36 -13.19 -13.93 17.55
C GLU A 36 -14.35 -14.56 18.36
N PRO A 37 -15.46 -13.83 18.61
CA PRO A 37 -16.64 -14.42 19.23
C PRO A 37 -17.24 -15.51 18.32
N PRO A 38 -17.92 -16.52 18.90
CA PRO A 38 -18.57 -17.54 18.10
C PRO A 38 -19.59 -16.93 17.15
N LEU A 39 -19.71 -17.52 15.95
CA LEU A 39 -20.75 -17.13 15.00
C LEU A 39 -22.13 -17.28 15.64
N PRO A 40 -23.07 -16.34 15.37
CA PRO A 40 -24.43 -16.44 15.88
C PRO A 40 -25.08 -17.74 15.39
N THR A 41 -25.96 -18.32 16.20
CA THR A 41 -26.73 -19.50 15.81
C THR A 41 -27.49 -19.23 14.52
N VAL A 42 -27.26 -20.06 13.51
CA VAL A 42 -28.01 -20.01 12.26
C VAL A 42 -29.42 -20.49 12.54
N LEU A 43 -30.41 -19.60 12.48
CA LEU A 43 -31.81 -19.98 12.41
C LEU A 43 -32.10 -20.42 10.97
N GLU A 44 -32.63 -21.63 10.77
CA GLU A 44 -33.11 -22.03 9.45
C GLU A 44 -34.18 -21.03 8.98
N LYS A 45 -33.89 -20.37 7.85
CA LYS A 45 -34.88 -19.54 7.18
C LYS A 45 -35.92 -20.50 6.60
N GLY A 46 -37.17 -20.39 7.07
CA GLY A 46 -38.30 -21.11 6.50
C GLY A 46 -38.39 -20.90 4.98
N PRO A 47 -39.12 -21.77 4.26
CA PRO A 47 -39.19 -21.71 2.80
C PRO A 47 -39.59 -20.31 2.34
N THR A 48 -38.73 -19.70 1.52
CA THR A 48 -39.02 -18.40 0.90
C THR A 48 -40.05 -18.65 -0.18
N SER A 49 -41.23 -18.02 -0.08
CA SER A 49 -42.14 -17.92 -1.20
C SER A 49 -41.46 -17.04 -2.25
N ASP A 50 -41.12 -17.64 -3.38
CA ASP A 50 -40.54 -16.97 -4.53
C ASP A 50 -41.59 -16.01 -5.11
N THR A 51 -41.40 -14.71 -4.85
CA THR A 51 -42.07 -13.66 -5.60
C THR A 51 -40.98 -12.80 -6.21
N GLY A 52 -40.58 -13.17 -7.42
CA GLY A 52 -40.40 -12.23 -8.54
C GLY A 52 -39.30 -11.17 -8.41
N ASN A 53 -38.32 -11.30 -9.31
CA ASN A 53 -37.69 -10.23 -10.10
C ASN A 53 -37.27 -8.92 -9.42
N GLU A 54 -35.96 -8.72 -9.23
CA GLU A 54 -35.14 -7.80 -10.03
C GLU A 54 -33.71 -7.71 -9.46
N THR A 55 -32.73 -8.19 -10.24
CA THR A 55 -31.32 -7.98 -9.95
C THR A 55 -30.90 -6.65 -10.54
N THR A 56 -30.82 -5.60 -9.73
CA THR A 56 -30.11 -4.38 -10.12
C THR A 56 -28.60 -4.61 -9.96
N PRO A 57 -27.76 -4.42 -11.00
CA PRO A 57 -26.32 -4.53 -10.86
C PRO A 57 -25.77 -3.46 -9.90
N PRO A 58 -24.77 -3.78 -9.05
CA PRO A 58 -24.11 -2.77 -8.25
C PRO A 58 -23.45 -1.73 -9.18
N ALA A 59 -23.64 -0.45 -8.85
CA ALA A 59 -23.03 0.66 -9.56
C ALA A 59 -21.49 0.50 -9.57
N LEU A 60 -20.88 0.75 -10.73
CA LEU A 60 -19.43 0.75 -10.90
C LEU A 60 -18.80 1.74 -9.91
N SER A 61 -17.94 1.22 -9.03
CA SER A 61 -17.14 2.03 -8.11
C SER A 61 -16.37 3.12 -8.88
N PRO A 62 -16.29 4.37 -8.37
CA PRO A 62 -15.56 5.42 -9.06
C PRO A 62 -14.09 5.05 -9.22
N ARG A 63 -13.59 5.24 -10.44
CA ARG A 63 -12.18 5.08 -10.85
C ARG A 63 -11.25 5.72 -9.83
N ASN A 64 -10.24 4.97 -9.38
CA ASN A 64 -9.23 5.45 -8.44
C ASN A 64 -8.67 6.83 -8.88
N GLY A 65 -8.90 7.86 -8.08
CA GLY A 65 -8.50 9.24 -8.34
C GLY A 65 -7.00 9.48 -8.23
N GLN A 66 -6.16 8.50 -8.56
CA GLN A 66 -4.71 8.66 -8.47
C GLN A 66 -4.25 9.63 -9.58
N PRO A 67 -3.71 10.81 -9.22
CA PRO A 67 -3.12 11.69 -10.20
C PRO A 67 -1.90 10.96 -10.78
N LYS A 68 -1.88 10.75 -12.09
CA LYS A 68 -0.65 10.33 -12.77
C LYS A 68 0.39 11.40 -12.50
N ALA A 69 1.37 11.08 -11.66
CA ALA A 69 2.48 11.96 -11.32
C ALA A 69 3.31 12.25 -12.59
N LEU A 70 2.92 13.29 -13.33
CA LEU A 70 3.59 13.69 -14.57
C LEU A 70 4.38 15.00 -14.42
N VAL A 71 4.65 15.45 -13.21
CA VAL A 71 5.13 16.82 -12.97
C VAL A 71 6.60 16.92 -12.55
N CYS A 72 7.21 15.86 -12.00
CA CYS A 72 8.55 16.00 -11.40
C CYS A 72 9.75 15.82 -12.36
N ASN A 73 9.55 15.43 -13.62
CA ASN A 73 10.68 15.14 -14.52
C ASN A 73 11.33 16.40 -15.14
N PHE A 74 10.74 17.59 -15.03
CA PHE A 74 11.26 18.81 -15.67
C PHE A 74 12.38 19.51 -14.86
N PHE A 75 12.33 19.49 -13.54
CA PHE A 75 13.31 20.22 -12.71
C PHE A 75 14.71 19.57 -12.69
N SER A 76 14.81 18.25 -12.83
CA SER A 76 16.09 17.54 -12.77
C SER A 76 17.03 17.86 -13.95
N TYR A 77 16.50 18.25 -15.10
CA TYR A 77 17.31 18.54 -16.30
C TYR A 77 17.87 19.97 -16.34
N LEU A 78 17.42 20.87 -15.48
CA LEU A 78 17.89 22.26 -15.46
C LEU A 78 19.27 22.42 -14.78
N ALA A 79 19.68 21.45 -13.97
CA ALA A 79 20.96 21.49 -13.24
C ALA A 79 22.18 21.37 -14.16
N VAL A 80 22.09 20.58 -15.23
CA VAL A 80 23.20 20.29 -16.15
C VAL A 80 23.64 21.53 -16.95
N PRO A 81 22.75 22.32 -17.58
CA PRO A 81 23.18 23.52 -18.30
C PRO A 81 23.77 24.61 -17.39
N ILE A 82 23.25 24.77 -16.16
CA ILE A 82 23.75 25.81 -15.22
C ILE A 82 25.19 25.52 -14.78
N ALA A 83 25.49 24.27 -14.45
CA ALA A 83 26.84 23.86 -14.08
C ALA A 83 27.83 24.00 -15.26
N SER A 84 27.38 23.69 -16.47
CA SER A 84 28.21 23.80 -17.68
C SER A 84 28.59 25.25 -17.98
N THR A 85 27.66 26.20 -17.84
CA THR A 85 27.94 27.62 -18.06
C THR A 85 28.84 28.24 -16.98
N LEU A 86 28.77 27.76 -15.74
CA LEU A 86 29.64 28.22 -14.65
C LEU A 86 31.07 27.68 -14.75
N ALA A 87 31.27 26.50 -15.37
CA ALA A 87 32.58 25.90 -15.54
C ALA A 87 33.36 26.45 -16.76
N LEU A 88 32.68 27.18 -17.65
CA LEU A 88 33.24 27.72 -18.89
C LEU A 88 33.63 29.21 -18.77
N PHE A 89 33.42 29.82 -17.61
CA PHE A 89 33.78 31.20 -17.28
C PHE A 89 34.75 31.21 -16.09
#